data_AF-A0A0Q4G214-F1
#
_entry.id   AF-A0A0Q4G214-F1
#
_cell.length_a   1.000
_cell.length_b   1.000
_cell.length_c   1.000
_cell.angle_alpha   90.00
_cell.angle_beta   90.00
_cell.angle_gamma   90.00
#
_symmetry.space_group_name_H-M   'P 1'
#
loop_
_entity.id
_entity.type
_entity.pdbx_description
1 polymer ?
#
loop_
_entity_poly.entity_id
_entity_poly.type
_entity_poly.pdbx_seq_one_letter_code
_entity_poly.pdbx_strand_id
1 'polypeptide(L)'
;MTDMDINDRHDPVRSRSFAVTDDAPPTSMPMHQPPSPYAALVTNILQARAQFSDLFDASLFSDPAYDMLLTLFTAGEDGRTMTTNSCCAASRVPRTTALRWIKLLTARGHVIAVDDPNDRRQTLLRLSPAAREHVRGWLDEHVLSQATIAT
;
A
#
# COMPACT_ATOMS: atom_id res chain seq x y z
N MET A 1 -53.43 1.66 15.83
CA MET A 1 -53.28 2.07 14.42
C MET A 1 -51.78 2.04 14.12
N THR A 2 -51.35 0.83 13.77
CA THR A 2 -50.11 0.33 13.14
C THR A 2 -48.74 0.94 13.46
N ASP A 3 -47.97 0.12 14.19
CA ASP A 3 -46.51 -0.08 14.13
C ASP A 3 -45.94 0.03 12.70
N MET A 4 -44.81 0.74 12.53
CA MET A 4 -44.01 0.63 11.32
C MET A 4 -42.52 0.74 11.63
N ASP A 5 -42.00 -0.35 12.20
CA ASP A 5 -40.61 -0.75 12.06
C ASP A 5 -40.28 -0.92 10.56
N ILE A 6 -39.35 -0.10 10.05
CA ILE A 6 -38.78 -0.25 8.70
C ILE A 6 -37.34 -0.71 8.85
N ASN A 7 -37.21 -2.01 9.06
CA ASN A 7 -36.38 -2.94 8.31
C ASN A 7 -35.02 -2.43 7.80
N ASP A 8 -33.98 -2.78 8.55
CA ASP A 8 -32.99 -3.79 8.14
C ASP A 8 -32.87 -4.03 6.63
N ARG A 9 -31.91 -3.35 5.99
CA ARG A 9 -31.48 -3.67 4.64
C ARG A 9 -30.16 -4.44 4.71
N HIS A 10 -30.33 -5.74 4.82
CA HIS A 10 -29.36 -6.76 4.48
C HIS A 10 -28.96 -6.61 2.99
N ASP A 11 -27.75 -6.14 2.72
CA ASP A 11 -27.20 -6.07 1.36
C ASP A 11 -26.50 -7.40 1.00
N PRO A 12 -26.96 -8.15 -0.02
CA PRO A 12 -26.43 -9.48 -0.33
C PRO A 12 -25.42 -9.39 -1.48
N VAL A 13 -24.13 -9.31 -1.18
CA VAL A 13 -23.07 -9.60 -2.17
C VAL A 13 -22.05 -10.56 -1.55
N ARG A 14 -22.47 -11.83 -1.45
CA ARG A 14 -21.57 -12.99 -1.41
C ARG A 14 -21.45 -13.54 -2.83
N SER A 15 -20.26 -14.06 -3.12
CA SER A 15 -19.97 -15.05 -4.18
C SER A 15 -19.60 -14.50 -5.55
N ARG A 16 -18.30 -14.18 -5.71
CA ARG A 16 -17.52 -14.78 -6.79
C ARG A 16 -16.27 -15.41 -6.19
N SER A 17 -16.37 -16.72 -5.94
CA SER A 17 -15.25 -17.59 -5.67
C SER A 17 -14.30 -17.59 -6.86
N PHE A 18 -13.18 -16.89 -6.73
CA PHE A 18 -12.00 -17.21 -7.50
C PHE A 18 -11.19 -18.18 -6.67
N ALA A 19 -10.88 -19.33 -7.27
CA ALA A 19 -10.11 -20.39 -6.64
C ALA A 19 -8.82 -19.81 -6.03
N VAL A 20 -8.76 -19.81 -4.70
CA VAL A 20 -7.53 -19.64 -3.94
C VAL A 20 -6.76 -20.93 -4.13
N THR A 21 -5.77 -20.93 -5.01
CA THR A 21 -4.67 -21.87 -4.85
C THR A 21 -3.94 -21.48 -3.59
N ASP A 22 -4.00 -22.40 -2.64
CA ASP A 22 -3.25 -22.45 -1.39
C ASP A 22 -1.77 -22.16 -1.65
N ASP A 23 -1.29 -21.04 -1.10
CA ASP A 23 0.12 -20.83 -0.80
C ASP A 23 0.17 -20.00 0.49
N ALA A 24 0.09 -20.70 1.62
CA ALA A 24 0.49 -20.14 2.89
C ALA A 24 1.93 -19.63 2.76
N PRO A 25 2.27 -18.37 3.09
CA PRO A 25 3.65 -17.94 2.96
C PRO A 25 4.47 -18.78 3.95
N PRO A 26 5.55 -19.44 3.50
CA PRO A 26 6.43 -20.12 4.42
C PRO A 26 7.04 -19.07 5.35
N THR A 27 7.05 -19.34 6.65
CA THR A 27 7.94 -18.71 7.62
C THR A 27 9.38 -19.04 7.24
N SER A 28 9.86 -18.46 6.14
CA SER A 28 11.22 -18.59 5.66
C SER A 28 12.03 -17.51 6.36
N MET A 29 13.13 -17.92 6.99
CA MET A 29 14.22 -17.00 7.35
C MET A 29 14.45 -16.02 6.20
N PRO A 30 14.76 -14.74 6.43
CA PRO A 30 14.98 -13.80 5.36
C PRO A 30 16.14 -14.31 4.51
N MET A 31 15.82 -14.97 3.39
CA MET A 31 16.76 -15.17 2.31
C MET A 31 17.28 -13.77 2.00
N HIS A 32 18.61 -13.64 1.95
CA HIS A 32 19.26 -12.41 1.54
C HIS A 32 18.94 -12.18 0.06
N GLN A 33 17.70 -11.77 -0.21
CA GLN A 33 17.28 -11.27 -1.50
C GLN A 33 18.16 -10.03 -1.72
N PRO A 34 18.95 -9.99 -2.81
CA PRO A 34 19.72 -8.79 -3.09
C PRO A 34 18.76 -7.61 -3.08
N PRO A 35 19.13 -6.47 -2.45
CA PRO A 35 18.23 -5.35 -2.30
C PRO A 35 17.71 -4.96 -3.68
N SER A 36 16.38 -4.91 -3.80
CA SER A 36 15.73 -4.50 -5.05
C SER A 36 16.39 -3.20 -5.53
N PRO A 37 16.73 -3.06 -6.83
CA PRO A 37 17.36 -1.83 -7.34
C PRO A 37 16.48 -0.59 -7.08
N TYR A 38 15.18 -0.80 -6.86
CA TYR A 38 14.22 0.23 -6.52
C TYR A 38 14.26 0.66 -5.05
N ALA A 39 14.71 -0.18 -4.12
CA ALA A 39 14.61 0.08 -2.68
C ALA A 39 15.36 1.36 -2.31
N ALA A 40 16.61 1.51 -2.76
CA ALA A 40 17.41 2.70 -2.52
C ALA A 40 16.79 3.96 -3.16
N LEU A 41 16.27 3.84 -4.40
CA LEU A 41 15.62 4.95 -5.09
C LEU A 41 14.36 5.42 -4.35
N VAL A 42 13.47 4.49 -3.99
CA VAL A 42 12.24 4.80 -3.25
C VAL A 42 12.56 5.40 -1.88
N THR A 43 13.54 4.86 -1.16
CA THR A 43 13.99 5.44 0.11
C THR A 43 14.47 6.87 -0.07
N ASN A 44 15.30 7.15 -1.08
CA ASN A 44 15.80 8.50 -1.35
C ASN A 44 14.65 9.47 -1.70
N ILE A 45 13.68 9.05 -2.51
CA ILE A 45 12.50 9.85 -2.86
C ILE A 45 11.70 10.20 -1.60
N LEU A 46 11.36 9.18 -0.80
CA LEU A 46 10.55 9.37 0.41
C LEU A 46 11.29 10.22 1.45
N GLN A 47 12.61 10.06 1.58
CA GLN A 47 13.44 10.87 2.48
C GLN A 47 13.53 12.32 2.02
N ALA A 48 13.79 12.58 0.74
CA ALA A 48 13.81 13.94 0.20
C ALA A 48 12.46 14.66 0.41
N ARG A 49 11.34 13.95 0.22
CA ARG A 49 10.00 14.47 0.52
C ARG A 49 9.81 14.78 2.00
N ALA A 50 10.30 13.93 2.91
CA ALA A 50 10.22 14.17 4.36
C ALA A 50 11.04 15.40 4.76
N GLN A 51 12.29 15.46 4.31
CA GLN A 51 13.19 16.57 4.59
C GLN A 51 12.60 17.90 4.11
N PHE A 52 12.02 17.91 2.91
CA PHE A 52 11.35 19.11 2.39
C PHE A 52 10.11 19.48 3.20
N SER A 53 9.33 18.48 3.62
CA SER A 53 8.15 18.67 4.47
C SER A 53 8.50 19.23 5.86
N ASP A 54 9.67 18.92 6.41
CA ASP A 54 10.12 19.41 7.73
C ASP A 54 10.50 20.90 7.71
N LEU A 55 10.76 21.47 6.53
CA LEU A 55 11.05 22.90 6.36
C LEU A 55 9.81 23.79 6.47
N PHE A 56 8.62 23.21 6.36
CA PHE A 56 7.35 23.92 6.27
C PHE A 56 6.26 23.18 7.08
N ASP A 57 5.02 23.68 7.02
CA ASP A 57 3.88 22.90 7.51
C ASP A 57 3.71 21.65 6.65
N ALA A 58 3.91 20.48 7.24
CA ALA A 58 3.85 19.19 6.57
C ALA A 58 2.51 18.91 5.86
N SER A 59 1.42 19.53 6.32
CA SER A 59 0.11 19.40 5.68
C SER A 59 0.07 19.95 4.25
N LEU A 60 0.98 20.85 3.89
CA LEU A 60 1.07 21.45 2.56
C LEU A 60 1.67 20.51 1.50
N PHE A 61 2.49 19.55 1.91
CA PHE A 61 3.32 18.75 1.00
C PHE A 61 3.03 17.24 1.07
N SER A 62 1.98 16.85 1.81
CA SER A 62 1.57 15.44 1.90
C SER A 62 0.93 14.95 0.60
N ASP A 63 1.45 13.86 0.05
CA ASP A 63 0.75 13.05 -0.95
C ASP A 63 0.64 11.62 -0.40
N PRO A 64 -0.37 11.37 0.43
CA PRO A 64 -0.50 10.08 1.13
C PRO A 64 -0.73 8.92 0.16
N ALA A 65 -1.34 9.16 -1.00
CA ALA A 65 -1.52 8.11 -2.00
C ALA A 65 -0.17 7.68 -2.56
N TYR A 66 0.65 8.64 -2.99
CA TYR A 66 1.99 8.40 -3.50
C TYR A 66 2.88 7.69 -2.47
N ASP A 67 2.93 8.21 -1.24
CA ASP A 67 3.78 7.67 -0.19
C ASP A 67 3.36 6.22 0.18
N MET A 68 2.06 5.92 0.22
CA MET A 68 1.56 4.55 0.44
C MET A 68 1.89 3.61 -0.72
N LEU A 69 1.70 4.04 -1.97
CA LEU A 69 1.95 3.21 -3.16
C LEU A 69 3.43 2.80 -3.23
N LEU A 70 4.33 3.75 -3.02
CA LEU A 70 5.77 3.48 -3.00
C LEU A 70 6.18 2.55 -1.86
N THR A 71 5.64 2.77 -0.66
CA THR A 71 6.01 1.93 0.50
C THR A 71 5.48 0.51 0.34
N LEU A 72 4.24 0.35 -0.15
CA LEU A 72 3.66 -0.97 -0.46
C LEU A 72 4.40 -1.68 -1.59
N PHE A 73 4.90 -0.93 -2.59
CA PHE A 73 5.75 -1.47 -3.64
C PHE A 73 7.02 -2.10 -3.06
N THR A 74 7.79 -1.34 -2.27
CA THR A 74 9.03 -1.83 -1.66
C THR A 74 8.79 -3.02 -0.75
N ALA A 75 7.72 -3.01 0.06
CA ALA A 75 7.35 -4.17 0.87
C ALA A 75 7.10 -5.42 0.00
N GLY A 76 6.40 -5.26 -1.12
CA GLY A 76 6.10 -6.35 -2.05
C GLY A 76 7.30 -6.85 -2.86
N GLU A 77 8.34 -6.03 -3.06
CA GLU A 77 9.62 -6.45 -3.64
C GLU A 77 10.37 -7.39 -2.70
N ASP A 78 10.22 -7.23 -1.38
CA ASP A 78 10.77 -8.12 -0.37
C ASP A 78 9.87 -9.35 -0.09
N GLY A 79 8.81 -9.56 -0.87
CA GLY A 79 7.82 -10.61 -0.62
C GLY A 79 6.96 -10.38 0.63
N ARG A 80 6.93 -9.16 1.17
CA ARG A 80 6.19 -8.79 2.39
C ARG A 80 4.89 -8.09 2.07
N THR A 81 3.92 -8.24 2.96
CA THR A 81 2.70 -7.39 3.02
C THR A 81 2.82 -6.39 4.17
N MET A 82 2.05 -5.30 4.11
CA MET A 82 2.03 -4.30 5.20
C MET A 82 0.74 -4.32 5.97
N THR A 83 0.79 -4.16 7.29
CA THR A 83 -0.42 -3.92 8.08
C THR A 83 -1.02 -2.55 7.76
N THR A 84 -2.33 -2.39 7.98
CA THR A 84 -2.99 -1.07 7.93
C THR A 84 -2.30 -0.02 8.80
N ASN A 85 -1.80 -0.41 9.99
CA ASN A 85 -1.14 0.55 10.89
C ASN A 85 0.19 1.04 10.32
N SER A 86 1.01 0.12 9.79
CA SER A 86 2.27 0.46 9.13
C SER A 86 2.03 1.32 7.88
N CYS A 87 0.98 1.03 7.10
CA CYS A 87 0.61 1.82 5.93
C CYS A 87 0.13 3.23 6.31
N CYS A 88 -0.65 3.36 7.40
CA CYS A 88 -1.04 4.67 7.94
C CYS A 88 0.20 5.49 8.35
N ALA A 89 1.18 4.89 9.02
CA ALA A 89 2.42 5.58 9.38
C ALA A 89 3.19 6.06 8.13
N ALA A 90 3.27 5.22 7.10
CA ALA A 90 3.95 5.56 5.84
C ALA A 90 3.32 6.76 5.11
N SER A 91 2.02 6.98 5.28
CA SER A 91 1.29 8.06 4.60
C SER A 91 1.55 9.47 5.12
N ARG A 92 2.19 9.60 6.29
CA ARG A 92 2.57 10.89 6.91
C ARG A 92 1.42 11.87 7.15
N VAL A 93 0.19 11.38 7.17
CA VAL A 93 -1.02 12.14 7.51
C VAL A 93 -1.68 11.55 8.76
N PRO A 94 -2.56 12.30 9.45
CA PRO A 94 -3.32 11.78 10.58
C PRO A 94 -4.05 10.48 10.23
N ARG A 95 -4.11 9.55 11.19
CA ARG A 95 -4.61 8.18 11.00
C ARG A 95 -5.97 8.10 10.31
N THR A 96 -6.92 8.96 10.66
CA THR A 96 -8.27 8.97 10.06
C THR A 96 -8.25 9.39 8.59
N THR A 97 -7.35 10.29 8.22
CA THR A 97 -7.09 10.69 6.83
C THR A 97 -6.44 9.55 6.06
N ALA A 98 -5.43 8.89 6.63
CA ALA A 98 -4.79 7.72 6.03
C ALA A 98 -5.80 6.59 5.73
N LEU A 99 -6.69 6.28 6.67
CA LEU A 99 -7.73 5.27 6.46
C LEU A 99 -8.70 5.62 5.32
N ARG A 100 -9.01 6.91 5.11
CA ARG A 100 -9.81 7.36 3.96
C ARG A 100 -9.08 7.10 2.64
N TRP A 101 -7.77 7.36 2.60
CA TRP A 101 -6.94 7.08 1.43
C TRP A 101 -6.80 5.59 1.14
N ILE A 102 -6.61 4.75 2.16
CA ILE A 102 -6.60 3.29 1.99
C ILE A 102 -7.92 2.83 1.38
N LYS A 103 -9.06 3.26 1.93
CA LYS A 103 -10.38 2.94 1.37
C LYS A 103 -10.52 3.38 -0.09
N LEU A 104 -10.05 4.59 -0.42
CA LEU A 104 -10.11 5.14 -1.76
C LEU A 104 -9.23 4.37 -2.76
N LEU A 105 -8.00 4.03 -2.37
CA LEU A 105 -7.07 3.25 -3.20
C LEU A 105 -7.58 1.82 -3.41
N THR A 106 -8.17 1.21 -2.39
CA THR A 106 -8.80 -0.11 -2.48
C THR A 106 -10.03 -0.06 -3.38
N ALA A 107 -10.90 0.94 -3.22
CA ALA A 107 -12.09 1.11 -4.07
C ALA A 107 -11.73 1.33 -5.55
N ARG A 108 -10.56 1.90 -5.84
CA ARG A 108 -10.02 2.08 -7.20
C ARG A 108 -9.18 0.90 -7.71
N GLY A 109 -9.04 -0.17 -6.92
CA GLY A 109 -8.30 -1.37 -7.32
C GLY A 109 -6.78 -1.21 -7.36
N HIS A 110 -6.22 -0.16 -6.75
CA HIS A 110 -4.77 0.02 -6.65
C HIS A 110 -4.18 -0.77 -5.48
N VAL A 111 -4.93 -0.89 -4.39
CA VAL A 111 -4.54 -1.62 -3.18
C VAL A 111 -5.49 -2.79 -2.98
N ILE A 112 -4.95 -3.93 -2.58
CA ILE A 112 -5.69 -5.10 -2.14
C ILE A 112 -5.56 -5.19 -0.62
N ALA A 113 -6.69 -5.31 0.06
CA ALA A 113 -6.78 -5.53 1.49
C ALA A 113 -7.26 -6.95 1.76
N VAL A 114 -6.55 -7.68 2.61
CA VAL A 114 -6.86 -9.06 3.00
C VAL A 114 -6.78 -9.16 4.52
N ASP A 115 -7.70 -9.87 5.15
CA ASP A 115 -7.62 -10.13 6.59
C ASP A 115 -6.38 -10.98 6.89
N ASP A 116 -5.67 -10.68 7.98
CA ASP A 116 -4.52 -11.48 8.39
C ASP A 116 -5.01 -12.87 8.85
N PRO A 117 -4.52 -13.97 8.25
CA PRO A 117 -4.93 -15.32 8.65
C PRO A 117 -4.58 -15.66 10.11
N ASN A 118 -3.58 -14.99 10.69
CA ASN A 118 -3.13 -15.23 12.07
C ASN A 118 -3.83 -14.30 13.08
N ASP A 119 -4.34 -13.15 12.64
CA ASP A 119 -5.03 -12.18 13.48
C ASP A 119 -6.11 -11.42 12.71
N ARG A 120 -7.37 -11.85 12.82
CA ARG A 120 -8.52 -11.23 12.13
C ARG A 120 -8.78 -9.77 12.53
N ARG A 121 -8.11 -9.23 13.56
CA ARG A 121 -8.17 -7.81 13.92
C ARG A 121 -7.25 -6.96 13.04
N GLN A 122 -6.35 -7.59 12.30
CA GLN A 122 -5.41 -6.96 11.39
C GLN A 122 -5.81 -7.19 9.95
N THR A 123 -5.57 -6.17 9.15
CA THR A 123 -5.71 -6.21 7.69
C THR A 123 -4.33 -6.00 7.09
N LEU A 124 -3.96 -6.90 6.20
CA LEU A 124 -2.76 -6.86 5.39
C LEU A 124 -3.07 -6.18 4.05
N LEU A 125 -2.18 -5.30 3.64
CA LEU A 125 -2.28 -4.47 2.45
C LEU A 125 -1.12 -4.80 1.51
N ARG A 126 -1.43 -4.82 0.21
CA ARG A 126 -0.47 -4.94 -0.88
C ARG A 126 -0.96 -4.20 -2.11
N LEU A 127 -0.07 -3.89 -3.04
CA LEU A 127 -0.48 -3.40 -4.35
C LEU A 127 -1.23 -4.47 -5.14
N SER A 128 -2.18 -4.05 -5.96
CA SER A 128 -2.68 -4.91 -7.03
C SER A 128 -1.58 -5.18 -8.06
N PRO A 129 -1.65 -6.29 -8.82
CA PRO A 129 -0.64 -6.58 -9.86
C PRO A 129 -0.49 -5.44 -10.87
N ALA A 130 -1.60 -4.83 -11.30
CA ALA A 130 -1.60 -3.70 -12.22
C ALA A 130 -0.96 -2.44 -11.61
N ALA A 131 -1.28 -2.10 -10.36
CA ALA A 131 -0.65 -0.96 -9.68
C ALA A 131 0.85 -1.17 -9.46
N ARG A 132 1.27 -2.40 -9.13
CA ARG A 132 2.69 -2.76 -9.02
C ARG A 132 3.43 -2.57 -10.35
N GLU A 133 2.82 -2.97 -11.46
CA GLU A 133 3.38 -2.76 -12.81
C GLU A 133 3.56 -1.27 -13.11
N HIS A 134 2.54 -0.44 -12.86
CA HIS A 134 2.63 1.01 -13.10
C HIS A 134 3.72 1.67 -12.26
N VAL A 135 3.82 1.32 -10.97
CA VAL A 135 4.87 1.87 -10.09
C VAL A 135 6.25 1.42 -10.57
N ARG A 136 6.41 0.15 -10.96
CA ARG A 136 7.68 -0.37 -11.49
C ARG A 136 8.09 0.37 -12.76
N GLY A 137 7.20 0.49 -13.74
CA GLY A 137 7.51 1.20 -14.99
C GLY A 137 7.91 2.65 -14.74
N TRP A 138 7.22 3.36 -13.85
CA TRP A 138 7.61 4.71 -13.44
C TRP A 138 9.01 4.73 -12.79
N LEU A 139 9.31 3.79 -11.90
CA LEU A 139 10.63 3.68 -11.26
C LEU A 139 11.74 3.36 -12.26
N ASP A 140 11.49 2.48 -13.24
CA ASP A 140 12.44 2.13 -14.30
C ASP A 140 12.89 3.37 -15.09
N GLU A 141 11.93 4.22 -15.48
CA GLU A 141 12.22 5.50 -16.16
C GLU A 141 13.11 6.43 -15.31
N HIS A 142 12.91 6.43 -13.98
CA HIS A 142 13.66 7.27 -13.05
C HIS A 142 15.06 6.71 -12.73
N VAL A 143 15.21 5.37 -12.66
CA VAL A 143 16.51 4.71 -12.51
C VAL A 143 17.40 5.01 -13.72
N LEU A 144 16.85 4.90 -14.94
CA LEU A 144 17.58 5.20 -16.19
C LEU A 144 18.01 6.67 -16.27
N SER A 145 17.18 7.57 -15.76
CA SER A 145 17.48 9.02 -15.74
C SER A 145 18.60 9.38 -14.76
N GLN A 146 18.69 8.71 -13.61
CA GLN A 146 19.77 8.90 -12.63
C GLN A 146 21.13 8.37 -13.15
N ALA A 147 21.13 7.27 -13.90
CA ALA A 147 22.35 6.69 -14.46
C ALA A 147 23.02 7.59 -15.53
N THR A 148 22.23 8.41 -16.23
CA THR A 148 22.72 9.27 -17.33
C THR A 148 23.48 10.50 -16.83
N ILE A 149 23.25 10.94 -15.58
CA ILE A 149 23.88 12.14 -15.00
C ILE A 149 25.21 11.80 -14.29
N ALA A 150 25.46 10.52 -14.01
CA ALA A 150 26.67 10.05 -13.32
C ALA A 150 27.85 9.69 -14.24
N THR A 151 27.76 9.98 -15.55
CA THR A 151 28.83 9.76 -16.55
C THR A 151 29.42 11.09 -16.98
#